data_AF-A0A315DTK9-F1
#
_entry.id   AF-A0A315DTK9-F1
#
_cell.length_a   1.000
_cell.length_b   1.000
_cell.length_c   1.000
_cell.angle_alpha   90.00
_cell.angle_beta   90.00
_cell.angle_gamma   90.00
#
_symmetry.space_group_name_H-M   'P 1'
#
loop_
_entity.id
_entity.type
_entity.pdbx_description
1 polymer ?
#
loop_
_entity_poly.entity_id
_entity_poly.type
_entity_poly.pdbx_seq_one_letter_code
_entity_poly.pdbx_strand_id
1 'polypeptide(L)'
;MTKSIRITNASGRDGSAQFISPKRDAPISLGIPGHSILFHRYLSSTETGRGEVLTKSLGDDYAQALIDGDPEIDIEHVGRSIGETNIVFLTSKGEFLHSPPKIIEVITGPDGGEKERRDPIDVESNVDEERPIRWTGRKVPIADAVRRFMFRRSLQVTHVDGVTYDFLHAMAKELAADRTLMLVGGGAKGSEPLVFQANGRPCRGFLEGRVDGEKYQLMLHLSDMELKRPVSVKEN
;
A
#
# COMPACT_ATOMS: atom_id res chain seq x y z
N MET A 1 -15.81 3.69 5.74
CA MET A 1 -16.97 3.22 4.95
C MET A 1 -16.96 1.70 4.91
N THR A 2 -18.10 1.11 5.23
CA THR A 2 -18.42 -0.31 5.03
C THR A 2 -18.57 -0.59 3.54
N LYS A 3 -18.03 -1.70 3.05
CA LYS A 3 -18.23 -2.19 1.69
C LYS A 3 -18.78 -3.61 1.75
N SER A 4 -19.60 -4.00 0.79
CA SER A 4 -20.17 -5.34 0.75
C SER A 4 -19.19 -6.35 0.16
N ILE A 5 -19.37 -7.61 0.55
CA ILE A 5 -18.61 -8.75 0.04
C ILE A 5 -19.48 -9.99 0.12
N ARG A 6 -19.40 -10.86 -0.88
CA ARG A 6 -20.00 -12.19 -0.80
C ARG A 6 -18.93 -13.24 -0.50
N ILE A 7 -19.21 -14.19 0.39
CA ILE A 7 -18.20 -15.15 0.88
C ILE A 7 -18.82 -16.55 0.94
N THR A 8 -18.10 -17.58 0.49
CA THR A 8 -18.52 -18.98 0.69
C THR A 8 -17.98 -19.57 1.99
N ASN A 9 -18.63 -20.61 2.51
CA ASN A 9 -18.11 -21.45 3.59
C ASN A 9 -17.62 -22.82 3.06
N ALA A 10 -17.22 -23.71 3.97
CA ALA A 10 -16.76 -25.07 3.65
C ALA A 10 -17.79 -25.93 2.91
N SER A 11 -19.08 -25.69 3.10
CA SER A 11 -20.17 -26.41 2.39
C SER A 11 -20.47 -25.85 1.00
N GLY A 12 -19.74 -24.83 0.53
CA GLY A 12 -19.98 -24.16 -0.73
C GLY A 12 -21.18 -23.21 -0.73
N ARG A 13 -21.90 -23.09 0.39
CA ARG A 13 -22.94 -22.06 0.58
C ARG A 13 -22.28 -20.69 0.65
N ASP A 14 -22.93 -19.69 0.05
CA ASP A 14 -22.51 -18.31 0.11
C ASP A 14 -23.44 -17.45 0.96
N GLY A 15 -22.90 -16.33 1.45
CA GLY A 15 -23.62 -15.32 2.21
C GLY A 15 -23.10 -13.93 1.91
N SER A 16 -24.01 -12.96 1.90
CA SER A 16 -23.68 -11.54 1.81
C SER A 16 -23.19 -11.04 3.16
N ALA A 17 -22.08 -10.33 3.17
CA ALA A 17 -21.48 -9.73 4.34
C ALA A 17 -20.97 -8.33 4.01
N GLN A 18 -20.46 -7.66 5.01
CA GLN A 18 -19.74 -6.40 4.84
C GLN A 18 -18.32 -6.55 5.34
N PHE A 19 -17.44 -5.65 4.92
CA PHE A 19 -16.12 -5.51 5.50
C PHE A 19 -15.79 -4.06 5.80
N ILE A 20 -15.03 -3.87 6.88
CA ILE A 20 -14.49 -2.59 7.31
C ILE A 20 -13.00 -2.69 7.56
N SER A 21 -12.29 -1.58 7.36
CA SER A 21 -10.95 -1.46 7.91
C SER A 21 -11.09 -1.22 9.43
N PRO A 22 -10.41 -1.99 10.28
CA PRO A 22 -10.41 -1.76 11.73
C PRO A 22 -10.00 -0.32 12.04
N LYS A 23 -10.57 0.25 13.10
CA LYS A 23 -10.14 1.56 13.59
C LYS A 23 -8.66 1.47 13.95
N ARG A 24 -7.88 2.43 13.47
CA ARG A 24 -6.49 2.63 13.87
C ARG A 24 -6.46 3.75 14.89
N ASP A 25 -5.53 3.66 15.83
CA ASP A 25 -5.24 4.78 16.70
C ASP A 25 -4.86 5.99 15.87
N ALA A 26 -5.17 7.18 16.39
CA ALA A 26 -4.79 8.41 15.72
C ALA A 26 -3.27 8.41 15.47
N PRO A 27 -2.82 8.81 14.27
CA PRO A 27 -1.40 8.96 14.03
C PRO A 27 -0.83 9.92 15.08
N ILE A 28 0.41 9.66 15.50
CA ILE A 28 1.12 10.57 16.40
C ILE A 28 1.18 11.94 15.71
N SER A 29 0.62 12.95 16.36
CA SER A 29 0.69 14.31 15.84
C SER A 29 2.14 14.78 15.91
N LEU A 30 2.69 15.18 14.76
CA LEU A 30 4.00 15.82 14.71
C LEU A 30 3.84 17.22 15.31
N GLY A 31 4.51 17.47 16.45
CA GLY A 31 4.61 18.81 17.02
C GLY A 31 4.60 18.92 18.53
N ILE A 32 4.41 20.15 19.00
CA ILE A 32 4.33 20.49 20.42
C ILE A 32 2.87 20.36 20.87
N PRO A 33 2.56 19.65 21.97
CA PRO A 33 1.21 19.54 22.49
C PRO A 33 0.54 20.92 22.68
N GLY A 34 -0.72 21.03 22.26
CA GLY A 34 -1.50 22.26 22.39
C GLY A 34 -1.19 23.37 21.39
N HIS A 35 -0.24 23.15 20.46
CA HIS A 35 0.15 24.13 19.44
C HIS A 35 -0.18 23.61 18.05
N SER A 36 -0.65 24.50 17.17
CA SER A 36 -0.77 24.21 15.74
C SER A 36 0.60 24.39 15.07
N ILE A 37 0.97 23.42 14.21
CA ILE A 37 2.13 23.54 13.33
C ILE A 37 1.64 23.83 11.92
N LEU A 38 2.25 24.83 11.28
CA LEU A 38 2.05 25.15 9.87
C LEU A 38 3.36 24.87 9.14
N PHE A 39 3.27 24.15 8.03
CA PHE A 39 4.41 23.94 7.14
C PHE A 39 4.38 25.02 6.06
N HIS A 40 5.43 25.85 6.03
CA HIS A 40 5.64 26.82 4.98
C HIS A 40 6.76 26.36 4.06
N ARG A 41 6.55 26.50 2.76
CA ARG A 41 7.58 26.28 1.75
C ARG A 41 8.11 27.64 1.32
N TYR A 42 9.42 27.76 1.19
CA TYR A 42 10.07 28.98 0.72
C TYR A 42 11.03 28.63 -0.41
N LEU A 43 11.24 29.58 -1.33
CA LEU A 43 12.26 29.45 -2.36
C LEU A 43 13.64 29.53 -1.71
N SER A 44 14.42 28.45 -1.81
CA SER A 44 15.76 28.37 -1.20
C SER A 44 16.87 28.94 -2.08
N SER A 45 16.74 28.83 -3.41
CA SER A 45 17.70 29.39 -4.37
C SER A 45 17.08 29.47 -5.77
N THR A 46 17.62 30.34 -6.62
CA THR A 46 17.30 30.44 -8.05
C THR A 46 18.24 29.56 -8.88
N GLU A 47 18.00 29.43 -10.18
CA GLU A 47 18.86 28.62 -11.06
C GLU A 47 20.33 29.06 -11.02
N THR A 48 20.57 30.37 -10.99
CA THR A 48 21.92 30.96 -10.95
C THR A 48 22.63 30.75 -9.63
N GLY A 49 21.88 30.63 -8.52
CA GLY A 49 22.44 30.37 -7.19
C GLY A 49 22.78 28.90 -6.91
N ARG A 50 22.55 27.98 -7.87
CA ARG A 50 22.89 26.57 -7.69
C ARG A 50 24.39 26.38 -7.72
N GLY A 51 24.91 25.53 -6.83
CA GLY A 51 26.35 25.26 -6.71
C GLY A 51 27.02 24.85 -8.04
N GLU A 52 26.35 24.06 -8.89
CA GLU A 52 26.89 23.67 -10.21
C GLU A 52 27.07 24.86 -11.16
N VAL A 53 26.20 25.86 -11.08
CA VAL A 53 26.26 27.07 -11.90
C VAL A 53 27.34 28.01 -11.34
N LEU A 54 27.34 28.22 -10.02
CA LEU A 54 28.34 29.04 -9.33
C LEU A 54 29.76 28.49 -9.47
N THR A 55 29.93 27.16 -9.42
CA THR A 55 31.23 26.52 -9.64
C THR A 55 31.75 26.82 -11.05
N LYS A 56 30.88 26.85 -12.06
CA LYS A 56 31.27 27.17 -13.44
C LYS A 56 31.58 28.65 -13.64
N SER A 57 30.88 29.54 -12.95
CA SER A 57 31.07 30.99 -13.11
C SER A 57 32.23 31.54 -12.28
N LEU A 58 32.43 31.03 -11.06
CA LEU A 58 33.43 31.51 -10.09
C LEU A 58 34.71 30.66 -10.08
N GLY A 59 34.68 29.42 -10.60
CA GLY A 59 35.85 28.57 -10.70
C GLY A 59 36.52 28.32 -9.34
N ASP A 60 37.85 28.48 -9.29
CA ASP A 60 38.65 28.25 -8.08
C ASP A 60 38.30 29.22 -6.94
N ASP A 61 37.73 30.39 -7.26
CA ASP A 61 37.35 31.41 -6.29
C ASP A 61 35.98 31.13 -5.64
N TYR A 62 35.28 30.06 -6.04
CA TYR A 62 33.94 29.74 -5.55
C TYR A 62 33.85 29.70 -4.02
N ALA A 63 34.81 29.04 -3.36
CA ALA A 63 34.81 28.92 -1.91
C ALA A 63 34.99 30.27 -1.21
N GLN A 64 35.87 31.13 -1.75
CA GLN A 64 36.11 32.46 -1.19
C GLN A 64 34.90 33.37 -1.39
N ALA A 65 34.24 33.28 -2.56
CA ALA A 65 33.02 34.03 -2.85
C ALA A 65 31.86 33.66 -1.90
N LEU A 66 31.69 32.39 -1.55
CA LEU A 66 30.71 31.97 -0.52
C LEU A 66 30.99 32.61 0.84
N ILE A 67 32.26 32.66 1.25
CA ILE A 67 32.65 33.26 2.53
C ILE A 67 32.40 34.78 2.53
N ASP A 68 32.66 35.44 1.41
CA ASP A 68 32.68 36.90 1.34
C ASP A 68 31.30 37.53 1.13
N GLY A 69 30.33 36.82 0.55
CA GLY A 69 29.07 37.49 0.18
C GLY A 69 27.91 36.65 -0.31
N ASP A 70 27.81 35.37 0.07
CA ASP A 70 26.64 34.51 -0.18
C ASP A 70 26.09 34.59 -1.63
N PRO A 71 26.91 34.39 -2.69
CA PRO A 71 26.51 34.52 -4.10
C PRO A 71 25.40 33.54 -4.52
N GLU A 72 25.09 32.54 -3.70
CA GLU A 72 23.95 31.63 -3.86
C GLU A 72 22.59 32.23 -3.47
N ILE A 73 22.61 33.37 -2.77
CA ILE A 73 21.43 34.04 -2.24
C ILE A 73 21.04 35.20 -3.16
N ASP A 74 20.04 34.95 -4.00
CA ASP A 74 19.33 36.01 -4.72
C ASP A 74 18.40 36.75 -3.74
N ILE A 75 18.84 37.91 -3.23
CA ILE A 75 18.14 38.70 -2.20
C ILE A 75 16.71 39.07 -2.63
N GLU A 76 16.46 39.23 -3.93
CA GLU A 76 15.13 39.58 -4.43
C GLU A 76 14.16 38.39 -4.42
N HIS A 77 14.68 37.16 -4.52
CA HIS A 77 13.88 35.96 -4.76
C HIS A 77 13.87 34.96 -3.60
N VAL A 78 15.00 34.75 -2.92
CA VAL A 78 15.12 33.80 -1.83
C VAL A 78 14.22 34.19 -0.66
N GLY A 79 13.59 33.20 -0.03
CA GLY A 79 12.64 33.41 1.08
C GLY A 79 11.22 33.73 0.64
N ARG A 80 10.93 33.87 -0.67
CA ARG A 80 9.55 33.99 -1.16
C ARG A 80 8.74 32.74 -0.80
N SER A 81 7.54 32.94 -0.27
CA SER A 81 6.61 31.87 0.08
C SER A 81 6.11 31.15 -1.18
N ILE A 82 6.14 29.82 -1.15
CA ILE A 82 5.65 28.96 -2.22
C ILE A 82 4.29 28.39 -1.79
N GLY A 83 3.24 28.89 -2.44
CA GLY A 83 1.85 28.41 -2.31
C GLY A 83 1.62 27.09 -3.04
N GLU A 84 0.46 26.92 -3.67
CA GLU A 84 0.18 25.73 -4.48
C GLU A 84 1.10 25.65 -5.70
N THR A 85 1.57 24.44 -6.02
CA THR A 85 2.52 24.20 -7.11
C THR A 85 1.94 23.20 -8.10
N ASN A 86 2.01 23.51 -9.39
CA ASN A 86 1.69 22.56 -10.45
C ASN A 86 2.96 21.80 -10.87
N ILE A 87 2.81 20.50 -11.11
CA ILE A 87 3.91 19.67 -11.66
C ILE A 87 3.86 19.79 -13.18
N VAL A 88 5.00 20.16 -13.77
CA VAL A 88 5.23 20.14 -15.21
C VAL A 88 6.35 19.16 -15.51
N PHE A 89 6.20 18.40 -16.59
CA PHE A 89 7.25 17.50 -17.05
C PHE A 89 8.11 18.22 -18.08
N LEU A 90 9.43 18.10 -17.93
CA LEU A 90 10.40 18.64 -18.89
C LEU A 90 11.06 17.49 -19.65
N THR A 91 11.43 17.74 -20.91
CA THR A 91 12.30 16.84 -21.67
C THR A 91 13.71 16.84 -21.09
N SER A 92 14.58 15.95 -21.55
CA SER A 92 16.01 15.95 -21.17
C SER A 92 16.75 17.25 -21.56
N LYS A 93 16.13 18.11 -22.37
CA LYS A 93 16.65 19.42 -22.77
C LYS A 93 16.02 20.59 -22.00
N GLY A 94 15.13 20.33 -21.05
CA GLY A 94 14.45 21.35 -20.26
C GLY A 94 13.20 21.97 -20.92
N GLU A 95 12.73 21.41 -22.03
CA GLU A 95 11.54 21.91 -22.73
C GLU A 95 10.25 21.30 -22.14
N PHE A 96 9.13 22.03 -22.14
CA PHE A 96 7.86 21.52 -21.64
C PHE A 96 7.37 20.31 -22.45
N LEU A 97 6.95 19.24 -21.76
CA LEU A 97 6.20 18.16 -22.39
C LEU A 97 4.76 18.60 -22.64
N HIS A 98 4.37 18.68 -23.91
CA HIS A 98 3.00 18.97 -24.33
C HIS A 98 2.12 17.72 -24.49
N SER A 99 2.70 16.54 -24.34
CA SER A 99 2.00 15.25 -24.42
C SER A 99 2.17 14.47 -23.12
N PRO A 100 1.19 13.66 -22.69
CA PRO A 100 1.38 12.80 -21.53
C PRO A 100 2.57 11.85 -21.76
N PRO A 101 3.41 11.61 -20.74
CA PRO A 101 4.46 10.62 -20.86
C PRO A 101 3.85 9.23 -21.08
N LYS A 102 4.51 8.40 -21.90
CA LYS A 102 4.15 6.98 -22.01
C LYS A 102 4.44 6.31 -20.67
N ILE A 103 3.41 5.84 -19.99
CA ILE A 103 3.56 5.04 -18.76
C ILE A 103 3.96 3.63 -19.17
N ILE A 104 5.00 3.11 -18.51
CA ILE A 104 5.46 1.73 -18.65
C ILE A 104 5.54 1.10 -17.25
N GLU A 105 5.18 -0.17 -17.15
CA GLU A 105 5.35 -0.97 -15.94
C GLU A 105 6.69 -1.71 -16.03
N VAL A 106 7.55 -1.49 -15.03
CA VAL A 106 8.85 -2.19 -14.90
C VAL A 106 8.77 -3.13 -13.70
N ILE A 107 8.87 -4.43 -13.97
CA ILE A 107 8.83 -5.48 -12.95
C ILE A 107 10.27 -5.81 -12.55
N THR A 108 10.63 -5.55 -11.31
CA THR A 108 11.95 -5.86 -10.77
C THR A 108 11.97 -7.17 -9.99
N GLY A 109 13.11 -7.84 -10.04
CA GLY A 109 13.43 -9.00 -9.22
C GLY A 109 13.81 -8.63 -7.79
N PRO A 110 13.89 -9.62 -6.88
CA PRO A 110 14.33 -9.40 -5.50
C PRO A 110 15.78 -8.88 -5.38
N ASP A 111 16.59 -9.06 -6.42
CA ASP A 111 17.96 -8.57 -6.58
C ASP A 111 18.03 -7.14 -7.14
N GLY A 112 16.88 -6.52 -7.45
CA GLY A 112 16.78 -5.21 -8.07
C GLY A 112 16.92 -5.21 -9.60
N GLY A 113 17.21 -6.37 -10.21
CA GLY A 113 17.31 -6.49 -11.67
C GLY A 113 15.94 -6.36 -12.36
N GLU A 114 15.89 -5.73 -13.52
CA GLU A 114 14.66 -5.66 -14.34
C GLU A 114 14.36 -7.03 -14.94
N LYS A 115 13.15 -7.56 -14.67
CA LYS A 115 12.67 -8.83 -15.22
C LYS A 115 11.81 -8.65 -16.45
N GLU A 116 10.96 -7.62 -16.45
CA GLU A 116 9.98 -7.39 -17.50
C GLU A 116 9.68 -5.89 -17.60
N ARG A 117 9.42 -5.43 -18.82
CA ARG A 117 8.96 -4.09 -19.13
C ARG A 117 7.82 -4.17 -20.11
N ARG A 118 6.69 -3.56 -19.78
CA ARG A 118 5.47 -3.63 -20.57
C ARG A 118 4.59 -2.40 -20.43
N ASP A 119 3.56 -2.30 -21.26
CA ASP A 119 2.48 -1.35 -21.06
C ASP A 119 1.62 -1.80 -19.85
N PRO A 120 1.09 -0.86 -19.03
CA PRO A 120 0.24 -1.21 -17.90
C PRO A 120 -0.98 -2.03 -18.34
N ILE A 121 -1.30 -3.06 -17.57
CA ILE A 121 -2.49 -3.89 -17.77
C ILE A 121 -3.54 -3.48 -16.74
N ASP A 122 -4.70 -3.06 -17.21
CA ASP A 122 -5.82 -2.75 -16.33
C ASP A 122 -6.37 -4.03 -15.68
N VAL A 123 -6.61 -3.96 -14.37
CA VAL A 123 -7.14 -5.06 -13.56
C VAL A 123 -8.44 -4.60 -12.91
N GLU A 124 -9.52 -5.29 -13.26
CA GLU A 124 -10.84 -5.05 -12.66
C GLU A 124 -10.91 -5.49 -11.20
N SER A 125 -11.84 -4.88 -10.46
CA SER A 125 -12.20 -5.37 -9.13
C SER A 125 -12.92 -6.73 -9.25
N ASN A 126 -12.58 -7.67 -8.39
CA ASN A 126 -13.22 -9.00 -8.33
C ASN A 126 -13.76 -9.36 -6.94
N VAL A 127 -13.79 -8.38 -6.02
CA VAL A 127 -14.42 -8.47 -4.71
C VAL A 127 -15.62 -7.54 -4.69
N ASP A 128 -16.81 -8.12 -4.79
CA ASP A 128 -18.09 -7.42 -4.85
C ASP A 128 -19.25 -8.28 -4.31
N GLU A 129 -20.49 -7.87 -4.57
CA GLU A 129 -21.72 -8.56 -4.16
C GLU A 129 -22.17 -9.66 -5.14
N GLU A 130 -21.69 -9.61 -6.39
CA GLU A 130 -22.12 -10.51 -7.45
C GLU A 130 -21.44 -11.86 -7.33
N ARG A 131 -20.11 -11.86 -7.09
CA ARG A 131 -19.30 -13.09 -7.06
C ARG A 131 -18.71 -13.33 -5.68
N PRO A 132 -18.93 -14.51 -5.07
CA PRO A 132 -18.35 -14.76 -3.77
C PRO A 132 -16.86 -15.03 -3.86
N ILE A 133 -16.10 -14.47 -2.91
CA ILE A 133 -14.77 -14.98 -2.60
C ILE A 133 -14.93 -16.38 -2.02
N ARG A 134 -14.08 -17.30 -2.48
CA ARG A 134 -14.27 -18.72 -2.22
C ARG A 134 -13.41 -19.22 -1.08
N TRP A 135 -14.05 -19.94 -0.17
CA TRP A 135 -13.42 -20.83 0.78
C TRP A 135 -12.70 -21.96 0.04
N THR A 136 -11.37 -21.91 0.00
CA THR A 136 -10.60 -22.86 -0.82
C THR A 136 -10.44 -24.23 -0.15
N GLY A 137 -10.78 -24.35 1.13
CA GLY A 137 -10.50 -25.53 1.95
C GLY A 137 -9.05 -25.62 2.43
N ARG A 138 -8.15 -24.76 1.95
CA ARG A 138 -6.74 -24.77 2.34
C ARG A 138 -6.51 -23.99 3.63
N LYS A 139 -6.47 -24.73 4.74
CA LYS A 139 -6.08 -24.22 6.07
C LYS A 139 -4.57 -24.06 6.17
N VAL A 140 -4.12 -23.00 6.82
CA VAL A 140 -2.71 -22.74 7.15
C VAL A 140 -2.62 -22.44 8.66
N PRO A 141 -1.84 -23.18 9.46
CA PRO A 141 -1.67 -22.86 10.87
C PRO A 141 -1.22 -21.40 11.06
N ILE A 142 -1.80 -20.70 12.05
CA ILE A 142 -1.46 -19.28 12.30
C ILE A 142 0.04 -19.11 12.54
N ALA A 143 0.65 -20.04 13.28
CA ALA A 143 2.08 -20.05 13.55
C ALA A 143 2.94 -20.10 12.27
N ASP A 144 2.49 -20.82 11.25
CA ASP A 144 3.21 -20.91 9.98
C ASP A 144 2.95 -19.67 9.13
N ALA A 145 1.71 -19.19 9.11
CA ALA A 145 1.32 -18.04 8.31
C ALA A 145 2.12 -16.78 8.67
N VAL A 146 2.29 -16.49 9.97
CA VAL A 146 3.04 -15.31 10.45
C VAL A 146 4.53 -15.35 10.10
N ARG A 147 5.09 -16.53 9.82
CA ARG A 147 6.50 -16.70 9.40
C ARG A 147 6.66 -16.72 7.88
N ARG A 148 5.57 -16.97 7.16
CA ARG A 148 5.58 -17.18 5.71
C ARG A 148 5.02 -16.00 4.92
N PHE A 149 4.13 -15.19 5.48
CA PHE A 149 3.44 -14.14 4.73
C PHE A 149 3.61 -12.78 5.39
N MET A 150 3.80 -11.74 4.58
CA MET A 150 3.71 -10.36 5.05
C MET A 150 2.26 -9.87 4.91
N PHE A 151 1.56 -9.70 6.01
CA PHE A 151 0.20 -9.16 5.99
C PHE A 151 0.24 -7.63 6.01
N ARG A 152 -0.24 -7.01 4.92
CA ARG A 152 -0.20 -5.54 4.72
C ARG A 152 -1.44 -4.85 5.26
N ARG A 153 -2.57 -5.53 5.16
CA ARG A 153 -3.89 -5.00 5.48
C ARG A 153 -4.74 -6.10 6.10
N SER A 154 -5.53 -5.74 7.09
CA SER A 154 -6.54 -6.61 7.67
C SER A 154 -7.89 -5.90 7.61
N LEU A 155 -8.93 -6.64 7.27
CA LEU A 155 -10.31 -6.19 7.19
C LEU A 155 -11.15 -7.01 8.16
N GLN A 156 -12.06 -6.38 8.89
CA GLN A 156 -13.04 -7.12 9.68
C GLN A 156 -14.26 -7.39 8.82
N VAL A 157 -14.64 -8.67 8.70
CA VAL A 157 -15.87 -9.10 8.03
C VAL A 157 -17.00 -9.12 9.05
N THR A 158 -18.11 -8.46 8.72
CA THR A 158 -19.26 -8.25 9.61
C THR A 158 -20.55 -8.74 8.95
N HIS A 159 -21.45 -9.26 9.76
CA HIS A 159 -22.78 -9.66 9.33
C HIS A 159 -23.65 -8.44 9.04
N VAL A 160 -24.72 -8.65 8.27
CA VAL A 160 -25.73 -7.64 7.94
C VAL A 160 -27.08 -7.93 8.60
N ASP A 161 -27.30 -9.17 9.01
CA ASP A 161 -28.53 -9.67 9.64
C ASP A 161 -28.22 -10.88 10.55
N GLY A 162 -29.25 -11.45 11.18
CA GLY A 162 -29.11 -12.62 12.06
C GLY A 162 -28.68 -13.90 11.35
N VAL A 163 -29.06 -14.09 10.08
CA VAL A 163 -28.70 -15.29 9.31
C VAL A 163 -27.21 -15.28 8.97
N THR A 164 -26.71 -14.12 8.55
CA THR A 164 -25.31 -13.90 8.23
C THR A 164 -24.45 -13.84 9.49
N TYR A 165 -25.03 -13.47 10.64
CA TYR A 165 -24.37 -13.61 11.94
C TYR A 165 -24.03 -15.09 12.22
N ASP A 166 -25.01 -15.99 12.19
CA ASP A 166 -24.78 -17.41 12.48
C ASP A 166 -23.78 -18.02 11.49
N PHE A 167 -23.89 -17.62 10.21
CA PHE A 167 -22.98 -18.04 9.15
C PHE A 167 -21.52 -17.65 9.44
N LEU A 168 -21.26 -16.38 9.75
CA LEU A 168 -19.91 -15.88 10.00
C LEU A 168 -19.37 -16.33 11.37
N HIS A 169 -20.23 -16.47 12.38
CA HIS A 169 -19.87 -16.99 13.70
C HIS A 169 -19.40 -18.45 13.58
N ALA A 170 -20.14 -19.30 12.87
CA ALA A 170 -19.75 -20.69 12.63
C ALA A 170 -18.38 -20.79 11.94
N MET A 171 -18.14 -19.98 10.91
CA MET A 171 -16.83 -19.89 10.24
C MET A 171 -15.73 -19.45 11.21
N ALA A 172 -15.98 -18.40 12.01
CA ALA A 172 -15.01 -17.91 12.98
C ALA A 172 -14.69 -18.96 14.06
N LYS A 173 -15.70 -19.69 14.53
CA LYS A 173 -15.59 -20.76 15.51
C LYS A 173 -14.73 -21.91 15.00
N GLU A 174 -14.96 -22.34 13.76
CA GLU A 174 -14.15 -23.39 13.11
C GLU A 174 -12.67 -23.00 13.06
N LEU A 175 -12.37 -21.80 12.57
CA LEU A 175 -10.99 -21.33 12.41
C LEU A 175 -10.29 -21.07 13.75
N ALA A 176 -11.04 -20.58 14.75
CA ALA A 176 -10.54 -20.36 16.10
C ALA A 176 -10.16 -21.69 16.78
N ALA A 177 -11.02 -22.71 16.67
CA ALA A 177 -10.78 -24.04 17.25
C ALA A 177 -9.53 -24.69 16.65
N ASP A 178 -9.37 -24.59 15.33
CA ASP A 178 -8.24 -25.19 14.62
C ASP A 178 -6.95 -24.37 14.73
N ARG A 179 -7.02 -23.11 15.20
CA ARG A 179 -5.92 -22.14 15.20
C ARG A 179 -5.27 -21.99 13.81
N THR A 180 -6.13 -21.93 12.79
CA THR A 180 -5.72 -21.84 11.38
C THR A 180 -6.31 -20.61 10.70
N LEU A 181 -5.64 -20.19 9.63
CA LEU A 181 -6.17 -19.28 8.64
C LEU A 181 -6.73 -20.07 7.46
N MET A 182 -7.87 -19.65 6.92
CA MET A 182 -8.41 -20.19 5.67
C MET A 182 -8.01 -19.34 4.49
N LEU A 183 -7.30 -19.92 3.53
CA LEU A 183 -7.03 -19.24 2.26
C LEU A 183 -8.35 -19.03 1.50
N VAL A 184 -8.56 -17.81 1.04
CA VAL A 184 -9.69 -17.42 0.20
C VAL A 184 -9.19 -16.75 -1.08
N GLY A 185 -9.91 -16.97 -2.18
CA GLY A 185 -9.54 -16.41 -3.48
C GLY A 185 -10.76 -16.00 -4.30
N GLY A 186 -10.51 -15.18 -5.31
CA GLY A 186 -11.49 -14.73 -6.28
C GLY A 186 -11.72 -15.74 -7.39
N GLY A 187 -12.63 -15.39 -8.29
CA GLY A 187 -12.93 -16.18 -9.49
C GLY A 187 -13.76 -17.44 -9.23
N ALA A 188 -14.14 -18.10 -10.32
CA ALA A 188 -15.05 -19.25 -10.26
C ALA A 188 -14.48 -20.44 -9.47
N LYS A 189 -13.15 -20.56 -9.36
CA LYS A 189 -12.47 -21.66 -8.64
C LYS A 189 -11.78 -21.22 -7.35
N GLY A 190 -11.79 -19.94 -7.00
CA GLY A 190 -11.10 -19.43 -5.81
C GLY A 190 -9.57 -19.40 -5.95
N SER A 191 -9.06 -19.44 -7.18
CA SER A 191 -7.62 -19.46 -7.48
C SER A 191 -7.06 -18.08 -7.81
N GLU A 192 -7.93 -17.10 -8.07
CA GLU A 192 -7.52 -15.74 -8.41
C GLU A 192 -7.20 -14.94 -7.14
N PRO A 193 -6.27 -13.97 -7.21
CA PRO A 193 -6.06 -13.02 -6.13
C PRO A 193 -7.31 -12.15 -5.91
N LEU A 194 -7.41 -11.55 -4.73
CA LEU A 194 -8.44 -10.57 -4.40
C LEU A 194 -8.01 -9.17 -4.83
N VAL A 195 -8.87 -8.50 -5.59
CA VAL A 195 -8.72 -7.12 -6.07
C VAL A 195 -9.97 -6.34 -5.64
N PHE A 196 -9.79 -5.34 -4.77
CA PHE A 196 -10.90 -4.63 -4.09
C PHE A 196 -11.36 -3.33 -4.78
N GLN A 197 -10.61 -2.89 -5.79
CA GLN A 197 -10.90 -1.72 -6.61
C GLN A 197 -10.12 -1.83 -7.91
N ALA A 198 -10.58 -1.17 -8.97
CA ALA A 198 -9.88 -1.14 -10.26
C ALA A 198 -8.42 -0.69 -10.08
N ASN A 199 -7.50 -1.42 -10.71
CA ASN A 199 -6.04 -1.24 -10.61
C ASN A 199 -5.51 -1.31 -9.17
N GLY A 200 -6.29 -1.91 -8.26
CA GLY A 200 -5.89 -2.19 -6.90
C GLY A 200 -4.88 -3.33 -6.83
N ARG A 201 -4.03 -3.31 -5.82
CA ARG A 201 -2.98 -4.33 -5.64
C ARG A 201 -3.60 -5.72 -5.42
N PRO A 202 -3.30 -6.72 -6.27
CA PRO A 202 -3.78 -8.09 -6.07
C PRO A 202 -3.21 -8.70 -4.79
N CYS A 203 -4.07 -9.27 -3.95
CA CYS A 203 -3.68 -9.84 -2.66
C CYS A 203 -4.20 -11.27 -2.49
N ARG A 204 -3.44 -12.14 -1.82
CA ARG A 204 -3.97 -13.38 -1.24
C ARG A 204 -4.77 -13.05 0.02
N GLY A 205 -5.96 -13.60 0.14
CA GLY A 205 -6.83 -13.41 1.29
C GLY A 205 -6.75 -14.59 2.26
N PHE A 206 -6.74 -14.29 3.56
CA PHE A 206 -6.70 -15.28 4.63
C PHE A 206 -7.73 -14.92 5.70
N LEU A 207 -8.72 -15.78 5.93
CA LEU A 207 -9.68 -15.60 7.01
C LEU A 207 -9.11 -16.14 8.33
N GLU A 208 -9.12 -15.34 9.38
CA GLU A 208 -8.88 -15.71 10.77
C GLU A 208 -10.19 -15.59 11.55
N GLY A 209 -10.51 -16.60 12.35
CA GLY A 209 -11.65 -16.58 13.27
C GLY A 209 -11.23 -16.44 14.73
N ARG A 210 -11.99 -15.66 15.49
CA ARG A 210 -11.94 -15.60 16.96
C ARG A 210 -13.36 -15.59 17.51
N VAL A 211 -13.56 -16.22 18.67
CA VAL A 211 -14.86 -16.29 19.34
C VAL A 211 -14.71 -16.06 20.85
N ASP A 212 -15.70 -15.40 21.44
CA ASP A 212 -15.87 -15.17 22.88
C ASP A 212 -17.36 -15.33 23.22
N GLY A 213 -17.77 -16.56 23.51
CA GLY A 213 -19.19 -16.94 23.61
C GLY A 213 -19.94 -16.64 22.31
N GLU A 214 -20.93 -15.76 22.39
CA GLU A 214 -21.71 -15.28 21.25
C GLU A 214 -20.99 -14.20 20.43
N LYS A 215 -19.92 -13.58 20.97
CA LYS A 215 -19.15 -12.62 20.19
C LYS A 215 -18.23 -13.36 19.24
N TYR A 216 -18.10 -12.84 18.02
CA TYR A 216 -17.11 -13.32 17.06
C TYR A 216 -16.34 -12.17 16.43
N GLN A 217 -15.17 -12.50 15.91
CA GLN A 217 -14.40 -11.66 15.01
C GLN A 217 -13.90 -12.53 13.86
N LEU A 218 -14.26 -12.14 12.64
CA LEU A 218 -13.75 -12.75 11.42
C LEU A 218 -12.89 -11.72 10.69
N MET A 219 -11.58 -11.96 10.62
CA MET A 219 -10.61 -11.06 10.01
C MET A 219 -10.16 -11.59 8.67
N LEU A 220 -10.24 -10.79 7.62
CA LEU A 220 -9.65 -11.05 6.32
C LEU A 220 -8.29 -10.34 6.24
N HIS A 221 -7.22 -11.11 6.39
CA HIS A 221 -5.84 -10.64 6.22
C HIS A 221 -5.43 -10.73 4.76
N LEU A 222 -4.79 -9.67 4.27
CA LEU A 222 -4.36 -9.52 2.89
C LEU A 222 -2.84 -9.49 2.82
N SER A 223 -2.29 -10.39 2.00
CA SER A 223 -0.86 -10.47 1.74
C SER A 223 -0.58 -10.44 0.24
N ASP A 224 0.37 -9.61 -0.16
CA ASP A 224 0.88 -9.54 -1.53
C ASP A 224 2.30 -10.11 -1.64
N MET A 225 2.82 -10.70 -0.56
CA MET A 225 4.21 -11.16 -0.50
C MET A 225 4.37 -12.37 0.43
N GLU A 226 5.01 -13.41 -0.09
CA GLU A 226 5.46 -14.56 0.69
C GLU A 226 6.96 -14.39 1.03
N LEU A 227 7.27 -14.50 2.31
CA LEU A 227 8.61 -14.43 2.86
C LEU A 227 9.38 -15.70 2.50
N LYS A 228 10.56 -15.52 1.92
CA LYS A 228 11.51 -16.60 1.69
C LYS A 228 12.58 -16.56 2.78
N ARG A 229 13.11 -17.72 3.18
CA ARG A 229 14.28 -17.76 4.04
C ARG A 229 15.44 -17.07 3.31
N PRO A 230 16.24 -16.24 4.00
CA PRO A 230 17.47 -15.72 3.43
C PRO A 230 18.36 -16.90 3.02
N VAL A 231 19.06 -16.77 1.90
CA VAL A 231 20.09 -17.73 1.51
C VAL A 231 21.18 -17.63 2.57
N SER A 232 21.52 -18.74 3.23
CA SER A 232 22.65 -18.77 4.16
C SER A 232 23.91 -18.37 3.39
N VAL A 233 24.48 -17.21 3.71
CA VAL A 233 25.82 -16.87 3.25
C VAL A 233 26.72 -17.93 3.87
N LYS A 234 27.34 -18.79 3.04
CA LYS A 234 28.42 -19.64 3.53
C LYS A 234 29.50 -18.70 4.03
N GLU A 235 29.75 -18.71 5.33
CA GLU A 235 30.96 -18.11 5.89
C GLU A 235 32.16 -18.80 5.21
N ASN A 236 32.95 -18.02 4.48
CA ASN A 236 34.24 -18.44 3.96
C ASN A 236 35.31 -18.19 5.02
#